data_AF-A0A2T2VMR6-F1
#
_entry.id   AF-A0A2T2VMR6-F1
#
_cell.length_a   1.000
_cell.length_b   1.000
_cell.length_c   1.000
_cell.angle_alpha   90.00
_cell.angle_beta   90.00
_cell.angle_gamma   90.00
#
_symmetry.space_group_name_H-M   'P 1'
#
loop_
_entity.id
_entity.type
_entity.pdbx_description
1 polymer ?
#
loop_
_entity_poly.entity_id
_entity_poly.type
_entity_poly.pdbx_seq_one_letter_code
_entity_poly.pdbx_strand_id
1 'polypeptide(L)'
;EEAAKAAQILALLQDDKSNEENTKGFGDLKVQVVEFEELPKAPHKVVFVIPAENAKINEMRNALADFNKANFKFENLRIQNIFYDQNTQLVIVSGFRSKPKAVVYLNSFESLGANVKQFYPVNLSEVFYINNPNFGKVYRDKVLKDYVRYFKEQ
;
A
#
# COMPACT_ATOMS: atom_id res chain seq x y z
N GLU A 1 -9.79 14.53 55.29
CA GLU A 1 -9.50 15.09 53.95
C GLU A 1 -8.84 14.10 52.99
N GLU A 2 -9.05 12.78 53.16
CA GLU A 2 -8.48 11.74 52.27
C GLU A 2 -9.49 11.05 51.37
N ALA A 3 -10.80 11.21 51.62
CA ALA A 3 -11.85 10.64 50.77
C ALA A 3 -12.00 11.36 49.42
N ALA A 4 -11.61 12.64 49.33
CA ALA A 4 -11.75 13.43 48.11
C ALA A 4 -10.66 13.12 47.05
N LYS A 5 -9.50 12.61 47.46
CA LYS A 5 -8.40 12.28 46.54
C LYS A 5 -8.60 10.93 45.82
N ALA A 6 -9.23 9.97 46.48
CA ALA A 6 -9.55 8.67 45.87
C ALA A 6 -10.61 8.78 44.77
N ALA A 7 -11.59 9.69 44.93
CA ALA A 7 -12.63 9.91 43.92
C ALA A 7 -12.10 10.58 42.64
N GLN A 8 -11.07 11.43 42.74
CA GLN A 8 -10.47 12.09 41.58
C GLN A 8 -9.62 11.14 40.73
N ILE A 9 -8.99 10.14 41.33
CA ILE A 9 -8.22 9.11 40.59
C ILE A 9 -9.19 8.17 39.83
N LEU A 10 -10.35 7.85 40.41
CA LEU A 10 -11.33 6.96 39.78
C LEU A 10 -12.04 7.63 38.59
N ALA A 11 -12.26 8.95 38.65
CA ALA A 11 -12.85 9.70 37.54
C ALA A 11 -11.91 9.83 36.34
N LEU A 12 -10.60 9.93 36.56
CA LEU A 12 -9.60 10.00 35.48
C LEU A 12 -9.43 8.66 34.73
N LEU A 13 -9.82 7.54 35.35
CA LEU A 13 -9.77 6.19 34.75
C LEU A 13 -11.05 5.80 34.00
N GLN A 14 -12.11 6.62 34.06
CA GLN A 14 -13.37 6.35 33.35
C GLN A 14 -13.56 7.17 32.07
N ASP A 15 -12.77 8.24 31.87
CA ASP A 15 -12.81 9.04 30.64
C ASP A 15 -11.93 8.49 29.50
N ASP A 16 -11.10 7.47 29.76
CA ASP A 16 -10.37 6.71 28.73
C ASP A 16 -11.20 5.54 28.14
N LYS A 17 -12.54 5.58 28.28
CA LYS A 17 -13.45 4.67 27.59
C LYS A 17 -13.91 5.21 26.24
N SER A 18 -12.97 5.35 25.31
CA SER A 18 -13.28 5.33 23.88
C SER A 18 -12.06 4.97 23.04
N ASN A 19 -11.55 3.76 23.22
CA ASN A 19 -11.11 2.87 22.12
C ASN A 19 -10.49 1.59 22.71
N GLU A 20 -11.34 0.66 23.13
CA GLU A 20 -10.95 -0.74 23.24
C GLU A 20 -11.47 -1.48 22.00
N GLU A 21 -10.54 -1.98 21.20
CA GLU A 21 -10.49 -3.27 20.47
C GLU A 21 -9.49 -3.04 19.33
N ASN A 22 -8.26 -3.57 19.37
CA ASN A 22 -8.03 -4.99 19.18
C ASN A 22 -6.62 -5.37 19.70
N THR A 23 -6.53 -5.94 20.92
CA THR A 23 -5.28 -6.54 21.40
C THR A 23 -5.57 -7.84 22.14
N LYS A 24 -5.14 -8.98 21.56
CA LYS A 24 -4.90 -10.23 22.28
C LYS A 24 -3.43 -10.63 22.08
N GLY A 25 -2.72 -10.86 23.19
CA GLY A 25 -1.25 -10.94 23.34
C GLY A 25 -0.57 -12.11 22.59
N PHE A 26 0.76 -12.13 22.45
CA PHE A 26 1.74 -12.43 23.52
C PHE A 26 3.13 -11.84 23.18
N GLY A 27 3.83 -11.28 24.18
CA GLY A 27 5.25 -10.90 24.09
C GLY A 27 5.51 -9.40 23.90
N ASP A 28 6.50 -8.89 24.62
CA ASP A 28 6.87 -7.48 24.84
C ASP A 28 7.41 -6.75 23.58
N LEU A 29 6.61 -6.72 22.52
CA LEU A 29 6.78 -5.84 21.38
C LEU A 29 5.38 -5.30 21.08
N LYS A 30 5.16 -4.01 21.31
CA LYS A 30 3.98 -3.32 20.80
C LYS A 30 4.06 -3.34 19.27
N VAL A 31 3.65 -4.44 18.64
CA VAL A 31 3.47 -4.51 17.20
C VAL A 31 2.27 -3.62 16.92
N GLN A 32 2.52 -2.40 16.43
CA GLN A 32 1.44 -1.58 15.89
C GLN A 32 0.79 -2.38 14.78
N VAL A 33 -0.41 -2.89 15.03
CA VAL A 33 -1.22 -3.54 14.00
C VAL A 33 -1.75 -2.41 13.12
N VAL A 34 -1.13 -2.26 11.95
CA VAL A 34 -1.56 -1.28 10.98
C VAL A 34 -2.79 -1.82 10.26
N GLU A 35 -3.96 -1.30 10.62
CA GLU A 35 -5.20 -1.68 9.95
C GLU A 35 -5.33 -0.97 8.59
N PHE A 36 -5.80 -1.69 7.58
CA PHE A 36 -6.04 -1.16 6.24
C PHE A 36 -7.50 -1.39 5.85
N GLU A 37 -8.15 -0.35 5.35
CA GLU A 37 -9.56 -0.41 4.98
C GLU A 37 -9.77 -0.93 3.56
N GLU A 38 -10.73 -1.83 3.40
CA GLU A 38 -11.21 -2.32 2.10
C GLU A 38 -12.23 -1.35 1.51
N LEU A 39 -11.79 -0.53 0.55
CA LEU A 39 -12.65 0.45 -0.11
C LEU A 39 -12.82 0.14 -1.61
N PRO A 40 -13.60 -0.88 -2.01
CA PRO A 40 -13.62 -1.39 -3.38
C PRO A 40 -14.11 -0.37 -4.43
N LYS A 41 -14.92 0.60 -4.02
CA LYS A 41 -15.43 1.68 -4.88
C LYS A 41 -14.50 2.91 -4.94
N ALA A 42 -13.50 2.98 -4.07
CA ALA A 42 -12.55 4.09 -4.08
C ALA A 42 -11.60 3.97 -5.28
N PRO A 43 -10.99 5.09 -5.72
CA PRO A 43 -9.94 5.03 -6.72
C PRO A 43 -8.74 4.21 -6.22
N HIS A 44 -8.18 3.38 -7.11
CA HIS A 44 -7.06 2.51 -6.84
C HIS A 44 -5.84 2.86 -7.69
N LYS A 45 -4.70 2.33 -7.26
CA LYS A 45 -3.41 2.36 -7.92
C LYS A 45 -2.86 0.94 -7.97
N VAL A 46 -2.02 0.68 -8.96
CA VAL A 46 -1.14 -0.48 -8.99
C VAL A 46 0.27 0.02 -8.75
N VAL A 47 0.98 -0.60 -7.81
CA VAL A 47 2.29 -0.16 -7.33
C VAL A 47 3.29 -1.28 -7.54
N PHE A 48 4.41 -0.94 -8.15
CA PHE A 48 5.59 -1.77 -8.29
C PHE A 48 6.62 -1.27 -7.30
N VAL A 49 6.93 -2.09 -6.29
CA VAL A 49 8.02 -1.87 -5.36
C VAL A 49 9.27 -2.50 -5.96
N ILE A 50 10.27 -1.68 -6.24
CA ILE A 50 11.51 -2.14 -6.88
C ILE A 50 12.73 -1.51 -6.17
N PRO A 51 13.91 -2.12 -6.27
CA PRO A 51 15.14 -1.53 -5.76
C PRO A 51 15.44 -0.15 -6.38
N ALA A 52 15.88 0.81 -5.57
CA ALA A 52 16.22 2.17 -6.00
C ALA A 52 17.42 2.18 -6.97
N GLU A 53 18.35 1.24 -6.83
CA GLU A 53 19.50 1.06 -7.73
C GLU A 53 19.13 0.51 -9.12
N ASN A 54 17.85 0.23 -9.39
CA ASN A 54 17.43 -0.28 -10.69
C ASN A 54 17.74 0.73 -11.82
N ALA A 55 18.80 0.46 -12.57
CA ALA A 55 19.27 1.30 -13.67
C ALA A 55 18.28 1.38 -14.85
N LYS A 56 17.32 0.44 -14.96
CA LYS A 56 16.40 0.31 -16.10
C LYS A 56 15.02 0.93 -15.87
N ILE A 57 14.93 1.89 -14.95
CA ILE A 57 13.65 2.48 -14.54
C ILE A 57 12.93 3.21 -15.68
N ASN A 58 13.68 3.86 -16.55
CA ASN A 58 13.11 4.62 -17.67
C ASN A 58 12.54 3.69 -18.73
N GLU A 59 13.25 2.60 -19.02
CA GLU A 59 12.85 1.53 -19.92
C GLU A 59 11.61 0.82 -19.38
N MET A 60 11.59 0.50 -18.08
CA MET A 60 10.40 -0.05 -17.41
C MET A 60 9.19 0.87 -17.57
N ARG A 61 9.38 2.18 -17.35
CA ARG A 61 8.31 3.18 -17.48
C ARG A 61 7.77 3.27 -18.91
N ASN A 62 8.66 3.23 -19.89
CA ASN A 62 8.27 3.25 -21.31
C ASN A 62 7.53 1.97 -21.68
N ALA A 63 8.03 0.80 -21.26
CA ALA A 63 7.37 -0.48 -21.48
C ALA A 63 5.99 -0.56 -20.81
N LEU A 64 5.83 0.01 -19.62
CA LEU A 64 4.52 0.16 -18.96
C LEU A 64 3.59 1.08 -19.76
N ALA A 65 4.11 2.17 -20.33
CA ALA A 65 3.31 3.07 -21.16
C ALA A 65 2.80 2.37 -22.42
N ASP A 66 3.65 1.58 -23.08
CA ASP A 66 3.28 0.78 -24.24
C ASP A 66 2.28 -0.33 -23.88
N PHE A 67 2.49 -1.02 -22.75
CA PHE A 67 1.54 -1.99 -22.21
C PHE A 67 0.16 -1.37 -21.95
N ASN A 68 0.12 -0.18 -21.33
CA ASN A 68 -1.10 0.55 -21.05
C ASN A 68 -1.81 0.98 -22.33
N LYS A 69 -1.05 1.44 -23.33
CA LYS A 69 -1.59 1.84 -24.63
C LYS A 69 -2.20 0.65 -25.38
N ALA A 70 -1.58 -0.52 -25.32
CA ALA A 70 -2.06 -1.71 -25.99
C ALA A 70 -3.32 -2.30 -25.32
N ASN A 71 -3.35 -2.35 -23.98
CA ASN A 71 -4.36 -3.12 -23.24
C ASN A 71 -5.42 -2.25 -22.52
N PHE A 72 -5.09 -0.99 -22.21
CA PHE A 72 -5.88 -0.11 -21.33
C PHE A 72 -6.08 1.31 -21.90
N LYS A 73 -6.13 1.44 -23.23
CA LYS A 73 -6.18 2.74 -23.94
C LYS A 73 -7.28 3.71 -23.47
N PHE A 74 -8.40 3.21 -22.96
CA PHE A 74 -9.53 4.02 -22.53
C PHE A 74 -9.52 4.38 -21.04
N GLU A 75 -8.61 3.79 -20.25
CA GLU A 75 -8.55 4.00 -18.80
C GLU A 75 -7.78 5.30 -18.42
N ASN A 76 -7.15 5.98 -19.39
CA ASN A 76 -6.38 7.22 -19.17
C ASN A 76 -5.36 7.10 -18.01
N LEU A 77 -4.67 5.95 -17.95
CA LEU A 77 -3.74 5.63 -16.87
C LEU A 77 -2.52 6.55 -16.87
N ARG A 78 -2.04 6.88 -15.67
CA ARG A 78 -0.85 7.71 -15.46
C ARG A 78 0.21 6.91 -14.74
N ILE A 79 1.44 6.99 -15.22
CA ILE A 79 2.60 6.34 -14.61
C ILE A 79 3.44 7.41 -13.91
N GLN A 80 3.75 7.19 -12.65
CA GLN A 80 4.64 8.03 -11.84
C GLN A 80 5.72 7.14 -11.23
N ASN A 81 6.91 7.70 -11.01
CA ASN A 81 7.96 7.05 -10.23
C ASN A 81 8.32 7.96 -9.06
N ILE A 82 8.43 7.40 -7.86
CA ILE A 82 8.86 8.13 -6.66
C ILE A 82 9.84 7.28 -5.85
N PHE A 83 10.78 7.92 -5.17
CA PHE A 83 11.58 7.24 -4.14
C PHE A 83 10.74 7.10 -2.87
N TYR A 84 10.64 5.88 -2.35
CA TYR A 84 9.97 5.61 -1.08
C TYR A 84 10.94 5.75 0.09
N ASP A 85 12.14 5.20 -0.08
CA ASP A 85 13.31 5.36 0.77
C ASP A 85 14.60 5.32 -0.08
N GLN A 86 15.78 5.22 0.55
CA GLN A 86 17.07 5.20 -0.14
C GLN A 86 17.29 3.94 -0.99
N ASN A 87 16.62 2.84 -0.65
CA ASN A 87 16.82 1.52 -1.23
C ASN A 87 15.63 1.07 -2.10
N THR A 88 14.51 1.77 -2.00
CA THR A 88 13.23 1.41 -2.60
C THR A 88 12.64 2.58 -3.38
N GLN A 89 12.25 2.31 -4.62
CA GLN A 89 11.43 3.22 -5.42
C GLN A 89 10.12 2.55 -5.79
N LEU A 90 9.10 3.36 -6.03
CA LEU A 90 7.75 2.94 -6.38
C LEU A 90 7.41 3.44 -7.77
N VAL A 91 7.17 2.52 -8.70
CA VAL A 91 6.51 2.84 -9.96
C VAL A 91 5.01 2.66 -9.76
N ILE A 92 4.25 3.72 -9.98
CA ILE A 92 2.84 3.82 -9.62
C ILE A 92 2.04 4.02 -10.90
N VAL A 93 1.11 3.12 -11.15
CA VAL A 93 0.09 3.26 -12.19
C VAL A 93 -1.21 3.67 -11.52
N SER A 94 -1.73 4.83 -11.90
CA SER A 94 -2.94 5.42 -11.31
C SER A 94 -3.99 5.72 -12.37
N GLY A 95 -5.24 5.90 -11.95
CA GLY A 95 -6.38 6.16 -12.84
C GLY A 95 -7.51 5.13 -12.70
N PHE A 96 -7.31 4.04 -11.96
CA PHE A 96 -8.33 3.03 -11.73
C PHE A 96 -9.44 3.57 -10.83
N ARG A 97 -10.68 3.52 -11.32
CA ARG A 97 -11.84 4.05 -10.60
C ARG A 97 -12.34 3.14 -9.46
N SER A 98 -11.90 1.88 -9.42
CA SER A 98 -12.36 0.87 -8.47
C SER A 98 -11.37 -0.30 -8.33
N LYS A 99 -11.52 -1.11 -7.26
CA LYS A 99 -10.73 -2.33 -7.01
C LYS A 99 -10.78 -3.30 -8.20
N PRO A 100 -11.95 -3.64 -8.78
CA PRO A 100 -12.01 -4.57 -9.91
C PRO A 100 -11.17 -4.13 -11.11
N LYS A 101 -11.10 -2.82 -11.41
CA LYS A 101 -10.29 -2.30 -12.51
C LYS A 101 -8.78 -2.49 -12.26
N ALA A 102 -8.32 -2.24 -11.04
CA ALA A 102 -6.93 -2.47 -10.66
C ALA A 102 -6.58 -3.98 -10.62
N VAL A 103 -7.50 -4.83 -10.17
CA VAL A 103 -7.34 -6.30 -10.20
C VAL A 103 -7.19 -6.80 -11.63
N VAL A 104 -8.07 -6.36 -12.55
CA VAL A 104 -7.97 -6.72 -13.97
C VAL A 104 -6.62 -6.30 -14.54
N TYR A 105 -6.17 -5.07 -14.23
CA TYR A 105 -4.86 -4.61 -14.65
C TYR A 105 -3.72 -5.51 -14.15
N LEU A 106 -3.71 -5.83 -12.86
CA LEU A 106 -2.68 -6.67 -12.26
C LEU A 106 -2.67 -8.06 -12.89
N ASN A 107 -3.84 -8.68 -13.06
CA ASN A 107 -3.95 -10.00 -13.68
C ASN A 107 -3.49 -9.99 -15.15
N SER A 108 -3.85 -8.97 -15.92
CA SER A 108 -3.36 -8.79 -17.30
C SER A 108 -1.86 -8.55 -17.33
N PHE A 109 -1.32 -7.81 -16.36
CA PHE A 109 0.12 -7.60 -16.24
C PHE A 109 0.86 -8.90 -15.93
N GLU A 110 0.31 -9.75 -15.06
CA GLU A 110 0.96 -11.03 -14.74
C GLU A 110 1.07 -11.95 -15.96
N SER A 111 0.03 -11.95 -16.80
CA SER A 111 -0.08 -12.85 -17.95
C SER A 111 0.53 -12.29 -19.25
N LEU A 112 0.52 -10.97 -19.46
CA LEU A 112 0.96 -10.33 -20.71
C LEU A 112 2.14 -9.36 -20.52
N GLY A 113 2.53 -9.07 -19.28
CA GLY A 113 3.54 -8.06 -18.93
C GLY A 113 4.99 -8.53 -19.05
N ALA A 114 5.29 -9.62 -19.75
CA ALA A 114 6.65 -10.15 -19.92
C ALA A 114 7.63 -9.07 -20.43
N ASN A 115 7.15 -8.21 -21.34
CA ASN A 115 7.91 -7.10 -21.91
C ASN A 115 8.34 -6.06 -20.87
N VAL A 116 7.61 -5.94 -19.76
CA VAL A 116 7.94 -5.03 -18.64
C VAL A 116 8.79 -5.75 -17.60
N LYS A 117 8.49 -7.02 -17.31
CA LYS A 117 9.18 -7.86 -16.30
C LYS A 117 10.69 -7.97 -16.51
N GLN A 118 11.19 -7.77 -17.73
CA GLN A 118 12.62 -7.76 -18.04
C GLN A 118 13.40 -6.52 -17.53
N PHE A 119 12.69 -5.45 -17.14
CA PHE A 119 13.31 -4.18 -16.76
C PHE A 119 13.42 -3.96 -15.24
N TYR A 120 13.06 -4.97 -14.44
CA TYR A 120 13.24 -4.94 -12.99
C TYR A 120 13.47 -6.35 -12.43
N PRO A 121 14.17 -6.48 -11.29
CA PRO A 121 14.41 -7.79 -10.68
C PRO A 121 13.13 -8.31 -10.03
N VAL A 122 12.35 -9.12 -10.76
CA VAL A 122 11.05 -9.65 -10.31
C VAL A 122 11.14 -10.34 -8.94
N ASN A 123 12.21 -11.09 -8.68
CA ASN A 123 12.42 -11.81 -7.41
C ASN A 123 12.68 -10.88 -6.20
N LEU A 124 13.06 -9.63 -6.44
CA LEU A 124 13.35 -8.62 -5.41
C LEU A 124 12.29 -7.52 -5.38
N SER A 125 11.19 -7.72 -6.09
CA SER A 125 10.17 -6.69 -6.33
C SER A 125 8.80 -7.22 -5.99
N GLU A 126 7.92 -6.32 -5.58
CA GLU A 126 6.54 -6.64 -5.21
C GLU A 126 5.60 -5.82 -6.08
N VAL A 127 4.50 -6.43 -6.54
CA VAL A 127 3.47 -5.74 -7.30
C VAL A 127 2.12 -5.97 -6.64
N PHE A 128 1.41 -4.89 -6.33
CA PHE A 128 0.11 -4.96 -5.68
C PHE A 128 -0.80 -3.82 -6.10
N TYR A 129 -2.10 -3.93 -5.79
CA TYR A 129 -3.03 -2.81 -5.88
C TYR A 129 -3.37 -2.24 -4.51
N ILE A 130 -3.70 -0.95 -4.47
CA ILE A 130 -3.99 -0.21 -3.24
C ILE A 130 -4.96 0.94 -3.52
N ASN A 131 -5.90 1.17 -2.61
CA ASN A 131 -6.79 2.33 -2.69
C ASN A 131 -6.04 3.62 -2.29
N ASN A 132 -6.54 4.78 -2.76
CA ASN A 132 -5.88 6.06 -2.48
C ASN A 132 -5.70 6.35 -0.96
N PRO A 133 -6.70 6.14 -0.08
CA PRO A 133 -6.53 6.32 1.37
C PRO A 133 -5.38 5.49 1.96
N ASN A 134 -5.34 4.18 1.68
CA ASN A 134 -4.29 3.28 2.16
C ASN A 134 -2.93 3.66 1.59
N PHE A 135 -2.85 4.08 0.33
CA PHE A 135 -1.59 4.55 -0.25
C PHE A 135 -1.05 5.78 0.47
N GLY A 136 -1.94 6.73 0.80
CA GLY A 136 -1.57 7.88 1.63
C GLY A 136 -1.05 7.47 3.01
N LYS A 137 -1.70 6.49 3.65
CA LYS A 137 -1.26 5.93 4.94
C LYS A 137 0.11 5.26 4.83
N VAL A 138 0.30 4.37 3.85
CA VAL A 138 1.57 3.70 3.56
C VAL A 138 2.72 4.69 3.38
N TYR A 139 2.48 5.76 2.62
CA TYR A 139 3.51 6.75 2.34
C TYR A 139 3.85 7.61 3.54
N ARG A 140 2.84 8.07 4.30
CA ARG A 140 3.03 8.94 5.48
C ARG A 140 3.64 8.19 6.66
N ASP A 141 3.12 7.00 6.96
CA ASP A 141 3.45 6.26 8.19
C ASP A 141 4.62 5.29 7.94
N LYS A 142 5.11 5.20 6.69
CA LYS A 142 6.20 4.32 6.27
C LYS A 142 5.95 2.82 6.50
N VAL A 143 4.70 2.41 6.37
CA VAL A 143 4.19 1.05 6.62
C VAL A 143 4.04 0.19 5.36
N LEU A 144 4.90 0.39 4.35
CA LEU A 144 4.85 -0.37 3.08
C LEU A 144 4.97 -1.88 3.28
N LYS A 145 5.87 -2.32 4.16
CA LYS A 145 6.06 -3.76 4.44
C LYS A 145 4.80 -4.38 5.06
N ASP A 146 4.13 -3.66 5.96
CA ASP A 146 2.88 -4.11 6.57
C ASP A 146 1.76 -4.21 5.54
N TYR A 147 1.67 -3.24 4.62
CA TYR A 147 0.68 -3.31 3.53
C TYR A 147 0.95 -4.47 2.57
N VAL A 148 2.21 -4.72 2.20
CA VAL A 148 2.55 -5.86 1.34
C VAL A 148 2.17 -7.18 2.01
N ARG A 149 2.39 -7.32 3.32
CA ARG A 149 1.94 -8.49 4.08
C ARG A 149 0.42 -8.62 4.08
N TYR A 150 -0.29 -7.55 4.45
CA TYR A 150 -1.75 -7.49 4.40
C TYR A 150 -2.32 -7.88 3.02
N PHE A 151 -1.71 -7.39 1.95
CA PHE A 151 -2.13 -7.70 0.58
C PHE A 151 -1.98 -9.18 0.21
N LYS A 152 -0.91 -9.82 0.68
CA LYS A 152 -0.62 -11.25 0.41
C LYS A 152 -1.46 -12.22 1.23
N GLU A 153 -2.05 -11.76 2.32
CA GLU A 153 -2.93 -12.54 3.19
C GLU A 153 -4.40 -12.53 2.74
N GLN A 154 -4.73 -11.76 1.69
CA GLN A 154 -6.07 -11.70 1.10
C GLN A 154 -6.41 -12.89 0.20
#